data_AF-A0JHL2-F1
#
_entry.id   AF-A0JHL2-F1
#
_cell.length_a   1.000
_cell.length_b   1.000
_cell.length_c   1.000
_cell.angle_alpha   90.00
_cell.angle_beta   90.00
_cell.angle_gamma   90.00
#
_symmetry.space_group_name_H-M   'P 1'
#
loop_
_entity.id
_entity.type
_entity.pdbx_description
1 polymer ?
#
loop_
_entity_poly.entity_id
_entity_poly.type
_entity_poly.pdbx_seq_one_letter_code
_entity_poly.pdbx_strand_id
1 'polypeptide(L)'
;FSTIPGVLEDVTQIILNLKKLTLKSIAADEKLAEIDVEGPATVTAGDLKVDDEVQILNPDQYIATVAEGAHLQMTVAIKQGRGYVPADQNKSDDMPIGVVPVDSLFSPIEKVNYQVEGTRVGRNNDYDKLTMEVWTDGSITPNDALSFGAKILTEHLNV
;
A
#
# COMPACT_ATOMS: atom_id res chain seq x y z
N PHE A 1 22.75 -1.90 -1.90
CA PHE A 1 21.60 -1.97 -2.83
C PHE A 1 22.16 -2.15 -4.23
N SER A 2 21.67 -3.17 -4.94
CA SER A 2 22.29 -3.72 -6.16
C SER A 2 21.55 -3.23 -7.42
N THR A 3 22.23 -3.29 -8.57
CA THR A 3 21.58 -3.26 -9.87
C THR A 3 21.19 -4.68 -10.28
N ILE A 4 20.19 -4.80 -11.15
CA ILE A 4 19.82 -6.05 -11.81
C ILE A 4 20.28 -5.92 -13.27
N PRO A 5 21.19 -6.78 -13.76
CA PRO A 5 21.67 -6.70 -15.15
C PRO A 5 20.52 -6.72 -16.16
N GLY A 6 20.48 -5.74 -17.06
CA GLY A 6 19.46 -5.65 -18.11
C GLY A 6 18.10 -5.09 -17.65
N VAL A 7 17.98 -4.62 -16.42
CA VAL A 7 16.83 -3.85 -15.92
C VAL A 7 17.23 -2.39 -15.74
N LEU A 8 16.37 -1.46 -16.16
CA LEU A 8 16.65 -0.01 -16.11
C LEU A 8 16.72 0.50 -14.67
N GLU A 9 15.79 0.04 -13.82
CA GLU A 9 15.69 0.39 -12.41
C GLU A 9 16.69 -0.41 -11.54
N ASP A 10 17.20 0.24 -10.50
CA ASP A 10 17.86 -0.48 -9.41
C ASP A 10 16.85 -1.11 -8.45
N VAL A 11 17.34 -1.97 -7.55
CA VAL A 11 16.48 -2.66 -6.57
C VAL A 11 15.70 -1.67 -5.69
N THR A 12 16.26 -0.51 -5.37
CA THR A 12 15.59 0.50 -4.54
C THR A 12 14.39 1.10 -5.26
N GLN A 13 14.57 1.44 -6.54
CA GLN A 13 13.53 2.02 -7.36
C GLN A 13 12.40 1.04 -7.62
N ILE A 14 12.72 -0.25 -7.84
CA ILE A 14 11.71 -1.32 -7.92
C ILE A 14 10.92 -1.40 -6.62
N ILE A 15 11.58 -1.41 -5.45
CA ILE A 15 10.89 -1.43 -4.15
C ILE A 15 9.98 -0.20 -3.98
N LEU A 16 10.45 0.99 -4.35
CA LEU A 16 9.65 2.22 -4.27
C LEU A 16 8.44 2.20 -5.22
N ASN A 17 8.56 1.57 -6.38
CA ASN A 17 7.46 1.39 -7.32
C ASN A 17 6.46 0.34 -6.81
N LEU A 18 6.94 -0.77 -6.24
CA LEU A 18 6.09 -1.78 -5.59
C LEU A 18 5.32 -1.22 -4.39
N LYS A 19 5.89 -0.28 -3.63
CA LYS A 19 5.20 0.40 -2.52
C LYS A 19 4.01 1.26 -2.96
N LYS A 20 3.88 1.56 -4.25
CA LYS A 20 2.73 2.29 -4.82
C LYS A 20 1.61 1.35 -5.27
N LEU A 21 1.78 0.04 -5.13
CA LEU A 21 0.73 -0.93 -5.45
C LEU A 21 -0.43 -0.77 -4.46
N THR A 22 -1.63 -0.64 -5.00
CA THR A 22 -2.87 -0.61 -4.23
C THR A 22 -3.53 -1.97 -4.38
N LEU A 23 -3.54 -2.73 -3.28
CA LEU A 23 -4.00 -4.11 -3.26
C LEU A 23 -5.21 -4.25 -2.34
N LYS A 24 -6.17 -5.06 -2.75
CA LYS A 24 -7.28 -5.50 -1.91
C LYS A 24 -7.21 -7.01 -1.79
N SER A 25 -6.93 -7.50 -0.59
CA SER A 25 -6.86 -8.93 -0.29
C SER A 25 -8.00 -9.32 0.64
N ILE A 26 -8.56 -10.52 0.45
CA ILE A 26 -9.44 -11.18 1.43
C ILE A 26 -8.77 -12.36 2.15
N ALA A 27 -7.52 -12.67 1.80
CA ALA A 27 -6.77 -13.77 2.38
C ALA A 27 -6.43 -13.50 3.85
N ALA A 28 -6.61 -14.52 4.70
CA ALA A 28 -6.19 -14.47 6.11
C ALA A 28 -4.68 -14.65 6.27
N ASP A 29 -4.07 -15.43 5.38
CA ASP A 29 -2.65 -15.79 5.40
C ASP A 29 -1.83 -14.97 4.39
N GLU A 30 -0.51 -15.04 4.53
CA GLU A 30 0.44 -14.46 3.55
C GLU A 30 0.23 -15.10 2.17
N LYS A 31 0.18 -14.26 1.13
CA LYS A 31 0.12 -14.68 -0.27
C LYS A 31 1.39 -14.25 -0.99
N LEU A 32 1.81 -15.05 -1.97
CA LEU A 32 2.94 -14.73 -2.83
C LEU A 32 2.42 -14.32 -4.21
N ALA A 33 2.90 -13.19 -4.69
CA ALA A 33 2.71 -12.75 -6.06
C ALA A 33 4.02 -12.89 -6.82
N GLU A 34 3.94 -13.22 -8.11
CA GLU A 34 5.13 -13.50 -8.93
C GLU A 34 5.16 -12.60 -10.17
N ILE A 35 6.36 -12.10 -10.49
CA ILE A 35 6.68 -11.53 -11.79
C ILE A 35 7.76 -12.40 -12.41
N ASP A 36 7.55 -12.75 -13.67
CA ASP A 36 8.47 -13.53 -14.50
C ASP A 36 8.32 -13.04 -15.95
N VAL A 37 9.23 -12.16 -16.38
CA VAL A 37 9.13 -11.43 -17.66
C VAL A 37 10.48 -11.41 -18.37
N GLU A 38 10.49 -11.83 -19.64
CA GLU A 38 11.62 -11.66 -20.56
C GLU A 38 11.45 -10.36 -21.37
N GLY A 39 12.54 -9.61 -21.52
CA GLY A 39 12.55 -8.35 -22.26
C GLY A 39 12.74 -8.52 -23.77
N PRO A 40 12.45 -7.47 -24.57
CA PRO A 40 12.19 -6.11 -24.13
C PRO A 40 10.74 -5.91 -23.65
N ALA A 41 10.56 -5.43 -22.43
CA ALA A 41 9.23 -5.27 -21.84
C ALA A 41 9.18 -4.15 -20.80
N THR A 42 8.02 -3.49 -20.71
CA THR A 42 7.67 -2.60 -19.62
C THR A 42 6.79 -3.37 -18.64
N VAL A 43 7.29 -3.59 -17.43
CA VAL A 43 6.60 -4.34 -16.38
C VAL A 43 5.72 -3.41 -15.56
N THR A 44 4.46 -3.77 -15.45
CA THR A 44 3.41 -3.06 -14.72
C THR A 44 2.81 -3.95 -13.64
N ALA A 45 1.96 -3.36 -12.79
CA ALA A 45 1.25 -4.12 -11.77
C ALA A 45 0.33 -5.20 -12.37
N GLY A 46 -0.17 -5.01 -13.58
CA GLY A 46 -0.97 -6.00 -14.31
C GLY A 46 -0.20 -7.27 -14.67
N ASP A 47 1.13 -7.25 -14.65
CA ASP A 47 1.98 -8.41 -14.93
C ASP A 47 2.23 -9.28 -13.67
N LEU A 48 1.79 -8.83 -12.48
CA LEU A 48 1.85 -9.66 -11.27
C LEU A 48 0.84 -10.82 -11.38
N LYS A 49 1.37 -12.04 -11.28
CA LYS A 49 0.57 -13.23 -11.06
C LYS A 49 0.17 -13.27 -9.60
N VAL A 50 -1.11 -13.10 -9.32
CA VAL A 50 -1.69 -13.12 -7.97
C VAL A 50 -2.73 -14.23 -7.85
N ASP A 51 -2.96 -14.66 -6.61
CA ASP A 51 -4.05 -15.55 -6.24
C ASP A 51 -5.42 -14.83 -6.36
N ASP A 52 -6.50 -15.58 -6.60
CA ASP A 52 -7.87 -15.06 -6.73
C ASP A 52 -8.36 -14.27 -5.49
N GLU A 53 -7.75 -14.50 -4.34
CA GLU A 53 -8.03 -13.76 -3.09
C GLU A 53 -7.38 -12.37 -3.04
N VAL A 54 -6.55 -12.02 -4.02
CA VAL A 54 -5.84 -10.73 -4.12
C VAL A 54 -6.26 -10.00 -5.40
N GLN A 55 -6.75 -8.78 -5.24
CA GLN A 55 -7.11 -7.88 -6.32
C GLN A 55 -6.14 -6.71 -6.40
N ILE A 56 -5.61 -6.47 -7.61
CA ILE A 56 -4.79 -5.29 -7.93
C ILE A 56 -5.72 -4.16 -8.38
N LEU A 57 -5.69 -3.03 -7.69
CA LEU A 57 -6.61 -1.91 -7.95
C LEU A 57 -6.03 -0.87 -8.93
N ASN A 58 -4.70 -0.83 -9.10
CA ASN A 58 -3.99 0.04 -10.04
C ASN A 58 -3.09 -0.78 -11.00
N PRO A 59 -3.66 -1.56 -11.93
CA PRO A 59 -2.90 -2.47 -12.80
C PRO A 59 -1.90 -1.77 -13.74
N ASP A 60 -2.07 -0.48 -13.99
CA ASP A 60 -1.19 0.36 -14.81
C ASP A 60 0.04 0.90 -14.06
N GLN A 61 0.14 0.64 -12.74
CA GLN A 61 1.26 1.09 -11.94
C GLN A 61 2.58 0.52 -12.48
N TYR A 62 3.46 1.40 -12.93
CA TYR A 62 4.79 1.07 -13.44
C TYR A 62 5.65 0.42 -12.34
N ILE A 63 6.37 -0.65 -12.69
CA ILE A 63 7.30 -1.35 -11.81
C ILE A 63 8.74 -1.22 -12.31
N ALA A 64 9.02 -1.67 -13.53
CA ALA A 64 10.36 -1.67 -14.10
C ALA A 64 10.36 -1.79 -15.63
N THR A 65 11.49 -1.52 -16.27
CA THR A 65 11.73 -1.77 -17.69
C THR A 65 12.85 -2.79 -17.86
N VAL A 66 12.58 -3.85 -18.63
CA VAL A 66 13.51 -4.96 -18.93
C VAL A 66 13.99 -4.81 -20.37
N ALA A 67 15.32 -4.81 -20.57
CA ALA A 67 15.94 -4.70 -21.87
C ALA A 67 15.86 -6.00 -22.68
N GLU A 68 16.09 -5.91 -23.99
CA GLU A 68 16.12 -7.08 -24.88
C GLU A 68 17.16 -8.11 -24.42
N GLY A 69 16.74 -9.38 -24.32
CA GLY A 69 17.59 -10.49 -23.88
C GLY A 69 17.85 -10.54 -22.36
N ALA A 70 17.20 -9.68 -21.57
CA ALA A 70 17.22 -9.72 -20.12
C ALA A 70 15.96 -10.37 -19.55
N HIS A 71 16.02 -10.77 -18.28
CA HIS A 71 14.94 -11.47 -17.59
C HIS A 71 14.78 -10.89 -16.18
N LEU A 72 13.53 -10.58 -15.80
CA LEU A 72 13.19 -10.15 -14.46
C LEU A 72 12.28 -11.20 -13.82
N GLN A 73 12.80 -11.82 -12.76
CA GLN A 73 12.06 -12.73 -11.90
C GLN A 73 12.07 -12.22 -10.46
N MET A 74 10.89 -12.07 -9.86
CA MET A 74 10.78 -11.73 -8.44
C MET A 74 9.48 -12.24 -7.83
N THR A 75 9.53 -12.46 -6.52
CA THR A 75 8.37 -12.84 -5.70
C THR A 75 8.10 -11.73 -4.68
N VAL A 76 6.84 -11.34 -4.55
CA VAL A 76 6.37 -10.30 -3.63
C VAL A 76 5.43 -10.93 -2.62
N ALA A 77 5.77 -10.86 -1.34
CA ALA A 77 4.91 -11.31 -0.25
C ALA A 77 3.85 -10.24 0.07
N ILE A 78 2.59 -10.65 0.09
CA ILE A 78 1.42 -9.80 0.36
C ILE A 78 0.79 -10.28 1.66
N LYS A 79 0.58 -9.35 2.60
CA LYS A 79 -0.02 -9.60 3.91
C LYS A 79 -1.17 -8.64 4.16
N GLN A 80 -2.11 -9.06 4.99
CA GLN A 80 -3.02 -8.13 5.65
C GLN A 80 -2.40 -7.60 6.93
N GLY A 81 -2.69 -6.34 7.26
CA GLY A 81 -2.17 -5.68 8.45
C GLY A 81 -2.92 -4.39 8.74
N ARG A 82 -2.41 -3.61 9.69
CA ARG A 82 -2.99 -2.31 10.07
C ARG A 82 -1.90 -1.26 10.19
N GLY A 83 -2.19 -0.04 9.72
CA GLY A 83 -1.28 1.10 9.86
C GLY A 83 0.00 0.93 9.04
N TYR A 84 1.14 1.12 9.70
CA TYR A 84 2.47 1.07 9.09
C TYR A 84 3.36 0.12 9.88
N VAL A 85 4.06 -0.76 9.17
CA VAL A 85 5.06 -1.65 9.77
C VAL A 85 6.41 -1.40 9.10
N PRO A 86 7.45 -0.98 9.84
CA PRO A 86 8.76 -0.74 9.27
C PRO A 86 9.44 -2.05 8.86
N ALA A 87 10.33 -1.98 7.87
CA ALA A 87 11.04 -3.14 7.32
C ALA A 87 11.74 -3.99 8.38
N ASP A 88 12.28 -3.37 9.45
CA ASP A 88 12.95 -4.09 10.53
C ASP A 88 12.03 -5.04 11.30
N GLN A 89 10.73 -4.74 11.40
CA GLN A 89 9.75 -5.61 12.04
C GLN A 89 9.28 -6.74 11.11
N ASN A 90 9.51 -6.62 9.81
CA ASN A 90 9.24 -7.68 8.84
C ASN A 90 10.39 -8.70 8.75
N LYS A 91 11.52 -8.47 9.44
CA LYS A 91 12.62 -9.42 9.53
C LYS A 91 12.26 -10.60 10.45
N SER A 92 12.65 -11.79 10.04
CA SER A 92 12.60 -13.01 10.84
C SER A 92 13.96 -13.70 10.74
N ASP A 93 14.37 -14.39 11.81
CA ASP A 93 15.60 -15.19 11.82
C ASP A 93 15.52 -16.38 10.83
N ASP A 94 14.30 -16.79 10.48
CA ASP A 94 14.03 -17.88 9.53
C ASP A 94 13.96 -17.40 8.06
N MET A 95 14.22 -16.12 7.79
CA MET A 95 14.07 -15.54 6.45
C MET A 95 15.13 -16.11 5.49
N PRO A 96 14.74 -16.63 4.31
CA PRO A 96 15.68 -17.14 3.32
C PRO A 96 16.66 -16.06 2.82
N ILE A 97 17.85 -16.51 2.42
CA ILE A 97 18.83 -15.66 1.77
C ILE A 97 18.24 -15.09 0.47
N GLY A 98 18.38 -13.78 0.27
CA GLY A 98 17.90 -13.09 -0.93
C GLY A 98 16.56 -12.37 -0.75
N VAL A 99 15.85 -12.61 0.37
CA VAL A 99 14.65 -11.84 0.70
C VAL A 99 15.04 -10.45 1.20
N VAL A 100 14.41 -9.42 0.64
CA VAL A 100 14.60 -8.03 1.04
C VAL A 100 13.36 -7.58 1.80
N PRO A 101 13.42 -7.40 3.14
CA PRO A 101 12.30 -6.86 3.89
C PRO A 101 12.10 -5.39 3.52
N VAL A 102 10.85 -5.00 3.32
CA VAL A 102 10.43 -3.64 2.98
C VAL A 102 9.39 -3.16 3.98
N ASP A 103 9.22 -1.84 4.08
CA ASP A 103 8.14 -1.29 4.92
C ASP A 103 6.78 -1.63 4.33
N SER A 104 5.83 -2.00 5.19
CA SER A 104 4.46 -2.33 4.81
C SER A 104 3.52 -1.17 5.14
N LEU A 105 2.90 -0.61 4.10
CA LEU A 105 1.89 0.43 4.17
C LEU A 105 0.51 -0.24 4.09
N PHE A 106 -0.10 -0.56 5.24
CA PHE A 106 -1.41 -1.21 5.30
C PHE A 106 -2.58 -0.22 5.40
N SER A 107 -2.29 1.02 5.80
CA SER A 107 -3.30 2.06 5.87
C SER A 107 -3.76 2.43 4.46
N PRO A 108 -5.06 2.34 4.15
CA PRO A 108 -5.60 2.82 2.88
C PRO A 108 -5.75 4.36 2.86
N ILE A 109 -5.38 5.02 3.97
CA ILE A 109 -5.38 6.48 4.12
C ILE A 109 -3.98 7.00 3.79
N GLU A 110 -3.90 7.84 2.76
CA GLU A 110 -2.66 8.50 2.35
C GLU A 110 -2.40 9.79 3.15
N LYS A 111 -3.47 10.54 3.41
CA LYS A 111 -3.38 11.83 4.10
C LYS A 111 -4.69 12.18 4.79
N VAL A 112 -4.58 12.83 5.95
CA VAL A 112 -5.69 13.48 6.63
C VAL A 112 -5.26 14.88 7.03
N ASN A 113 -6.10 15.86 6.74
CA ASN A 113 -5.99 17.22 7.26
C ASN A 113 -7.28 17.57 8.00
N TYR A 114 -7.18 18.47 8.97
CA TYR A 114 -8.36 19.04 9.62
C TYR A 114 -8.12 20.49 10.03
N GLN A 115 -9.21 21.24 10.11
CA GLN A 115 -9.23 22.61 10.59
C GLN A 115 -10.43 22.80 11.52
N VAL A 116 -10.19 23.49 12.64
CA VAL A 116 -11.21 23.89 13.60
C VAL A 116 -11.31 25.41 13.59
N GLU A 117 -12.53 25.91 13.43
CA GLU A 117 -12.83 27.34 13.46
C GLU A 117 -14.06 27.61 14.33
N GLY A 118 -14.09 28.75 15.02
CA GLY A 118 -15.27 29.16 15.77
C GLY A 118 -16.44 29.45 14.83
N THR A 119 -17.63 29.00 15.20
CA THR A 119 -18.84 29.18 14.40
C THR A 119 -20.00 29.68 15.25
N ARG A 120 -20.80 30.58 14.67
CA ARG A 120 -22.03 31.08 15.29
C ARG A 120 -23.20 30.22 14.84
N VAL A 121 -23.90 29.61 15.79
CA VAL A 121 -25.16 28.92 15.54
C VAL A 121 -26.28 29.73 16.20
N GLY A 122 -27.08 30.42 15.38
CA GLY A 122 -28.11 31.33 15.86
C GLY A 122 -27.53 32.53 16.63
N ARG A 123 -27.80 32.59 17.94
CA ARG A 123 -27.30 33.67 18.83
C ARG A 123 -26.06 33.27 19.65
N ASN A 124 -25.64 32.01 19.61
CA ASN A 124 -24.52 31.50 20.39
C ASN A 124 -23.25 31.40 19.53
N ASN A 125 -22.11 31.85 20.06
CA ASN A 125 -20.81 31.89 19.37
C ASN A 125 -19.80 30.86 19.87
N ASP A 126 -20.17 30.04 20.87
CA ASP A 126 -19.24 29.11 21.52
C ASP A 126 -19.27 27.72 20.88
N TYR A 127 -19.60 27.63 19.59
CA TYR A 127 -19.54 26.37 18.84
C TYR A 127 -18.27 26.31 17.99
N ASP A 128 -17.74 25.11 17.82
CA ASP A 128 -16.65 24.82 16.90
C ASP A 128 -17.19 24.16 15.63
N LYS A 129 -16.67 24.56 14.48
CA LYS A 129 -16.85 23.88 13.19
C LYS A 129 -15.56 23.14 12.86
N LEU A 130 -15.69 21.83 12.64
CA LEU A 130 -14.62 20.96 12.17
C LEU A 130 -14.78 20.74 10.66
N THR A 131 -13.72 21.02 9.91
CA THR A 131 -13.58 20.63 8.49
C THR A 131 -12.47 19.60 8.40
N MET A 132 -12.73 18.44 7.79
CA MET A 132 -11.76 17.37 7.57
C MET A 132 -11.60 17.09 6.08
N GLU A 133 -10.36 16.85 5.66
CA GLU A 133 -10.02 16.40 4.31
C GLU A 133 -9.30 15.06 4.44
N VAL A 134 -9.81 14.03 3.75
CA VAL A 134 -9.30 12.65 3.82
C VAL A 134 -9.01 12.18 2.41
N TRP A 135 -7.76 11.79 2.17
CA TRP A 135 -7.30 11.18 0.91
C TRP A 135 -7.03 9.71 1.13
N THR A 136 -7.58 8.89 0.24
CA THR A 136 -7.49 7.43 0.26
C THR A 136 -6.81 6.95 -1.02
N ASP A 137 -6.14 5.81 -0.95
CA ASP A 137 -5.51 5.14 -2.11
C ASP A 137 -6.53 4.55 -3.12
N GLY A 138 -7.82 4.62 -2.82
CA GLY A 138 -8.91 4.11 -3.65
C GLY A 138 -9.40 2.70 -3.28
N SER A 139 -8.73 2.02 -2.34
CA SER A 139 -9.19 0.72 -1.82
C SER A 139 -10.44 0.82 -0.93
N ILE A 140 -10.68 2.01 -0.36
CA ILE A 140 -11.84 2.39 0.43
C ILE A 140 -12.26 3.82 0.09
N THR A 141 -13.55 4.14 0.19
CA THR A 141 -14.00 5.53 0.02
C THR A 141 -13.67 6.36 1.27
N PRO A 142 -13.43 7.68 1.15
CA PRO A 142 -13.18 8.53 2.32
C PRO A 142 -14.30 8.49 3.37
N ASN A 143 -15.56 8.38 2.93
CA ASN A 143 -16.72 8.29 3.82
C ASN A 143 -16.74 6.97 4.61
N ASP A 144 -16.47 5.85 3.94
CA ASP A 144 -16.41 4.53 4.59
C ASP A 144 -15.23 4.47 5.56
N ALA A 145 -14.08 5.03 5.19
CA ALA A 145 -12.90 5.07 6.05
C ALA A 145 -13.15 5.90 7.31
N LEU A 146 -13.79 7.07 7.18
CA LEU A 146 -14.17 7.89 8.33
C LEU A 146 -15.19 7.17 9.23
N SER A 147 -16.19 6.52 8.62
CA SER A 147 -17.21 5.75 9.34
C SER A 147 -16.59 4.58 10.11
N PHE A 148 -15.65 3.87 9.49
CA PHE A 148 -14.94 2.76 10.12
C PHE A 148 -14.05 3.24 11.27
N GLY A 149 -13.33 4.35 11.10
CA GLY A 149 -12.55 4.98 12.16
C GLY A 149 -13.42 5.42 13.35
N ALA A 150 -14.56 6.05 13.08
CA ALA A 150 -15.51 6.47 14.11
C ALA A 150 -16.10 5.29 14.88
N LYS A 151 -16.38 4.18 14.19
CA LYS A 151 -16.82 2.93 14.82
C LYS A 151 -15.76 2.39 15.78
N ILE A 152 -14.50 2.27 15.34
CA ILE A 152 -13.39 1.81 16.18
C ILE A 152 -13.22 2.72 17.42
N LEU A 153 -13.25 4.04 17.23
CA LEU A 153 -13.15 4.99 18.34
C LEU A 153 -14.29 4.79 19.36
N THR A 154 -15.52 4.66 18.87
CA THR A 154 -16.70 4.46 19.72
C THR A 154 -16.62 3.15 20.51
N GLU A 155 -16.20 2.06 19.85
CA GLU A 155 -16.00 0.76 20.51
C GLU A 155 -14.95 0.85 21.62
N HIS A 156 -13.88 1.63 21.43
CA HIS A 156 -12.84 1.82 22.43
C HIS A 156 -13.31 2.63 23.66
N LEU A 157 -14.23 3.59 23.46
CA LEU A 157 -14.80 4.40 24.54
C LEU A 157 -15.90 3.69 25.35
N ASN A 158 -16.44 2.60 24.83
CA ASN A 158 -17.45 1.78 25.52
C ASN A 158 -16.85 0.75 26.49
N VAL A 159 -15.52 0.75 26.64
CA VAL A 159 -14.78 -0.10 27.59
C VAL A 159 -14.61 0.62 28.92
#